data_AF-X0U7D3-F1
#
_entry.id   AF-X0U7D3-F1
#
_cell.length_a   1.000
_cell.length_b   1.000
_cell.length_c   1.000
_cell.angle_alpha   90.00
_cell.angle_beta   90.00
_cell.angle_gamma   90.00
#
_symmetry.space_group_name_H-M   'P 1'
#
loop_
_entity.id
_entity.type
_entity.pdbx_description
1 polymer ?
#
loop_
_entity_poly.entity_id
_entity_poly.type
_entity_poly.pdbx_seq_one_letter_code
_entity_poly.pdbx_strand_id
1 'polypeptide(L)'
;GNLYPAFGGRAPEGENVAQMGIGGIVQVLTETLAADTTYTLTVEVGNAGFEIGRVWDGYRVQLLAGGTPGEGEITEGTLLAQDDSSLTVAEDTFVTVTVPFNSAEVDPDLLGEPLQIRLLSGPAGEPIYFDNVRLTADPGFGITEMQTVTMTLTATDGGNPTPGVDGTASIEIDVYNDACHMARVGEGKSAATDFNINCITALGDLAEMVAVWLDSYAVTGPIDR
;
A
#
# COMPACT_ATOMS: atom_id res chain seq x y z
N GLY A 1 -36.46 -11.52 -30.15
CA GLY A 1 -36.19 -12.42 -29.03
C GLY A 1 -36.28 -11.60 -27.76
N ASN A 2 -36.98 -12.09 -26.74
CA ASN A 2 -36.99 -11.44 -25.44
C ASN A 2 -35.58 -11.54 -24.86
N LEU A 3 -34.89 -10.40 -24.75
CA LEU A 3 -33.68 -10.30 -23.95
C LEU A 3 -34.15 -10.34 -22.49
N TYR A 4 -34.03 -11.49 -21.83
CA TYR A 4 -34.15 -11.51 -20.38
C TYR A 4 -32.92 -10.80 -19.83
N PRO A 5 -33.08 -9.69 -19.09
CA PRO A 5 -31.93 -9.01 -18.51
C PRO A 5 -31.33 -9.92 -17.43
N ALA A 6 -30.01 -10.13 -17.49
CA ALA A 6 -29.32 -10.89 -16.46
C ALA A 6 -29.43 -10.21 -15.09
N PHE A 7 -29.37 -11.00 -14.03
CA PHE A 7 -29.41 -10.58 -12.63
C PHE A 7 -30.69 -9.82 -12.26
N GLY A 8 -31.83 -10.21 -12.86
CA GLY A 8 -33.08 -9.47 -12.74
C GLY A 8 -33.01 -8.01 -13.22
N GLY A 9 -31.98 -7.67 -14.01
CA GLY A 9 -31.74 -6.33 -14.56
C GLY A 9 -31.16 -5.32 -13.58
N ARG A 10 -30.45 -5.75 -12.53
CA ARG A 10 -29.83 -4.84 -11.55
C ARG A 10 -28.37 -5.22 -11.28
N ALA A 11 -27.48 -4.22 -11.35
CA ALA A 11 -26.11 -4.34 -10.88
C ALA A 11 -26.05 -4.32 -9.33
N PRO A 12 -25.09 -5.02 -8.70
CA PRO A 12 -24.81 -4.88 -7.27
C PRO A 12 -24.54 -3.43 -6.82
N GLU A 13 -23.82 -2.65 -7.64
CA GLU A 13 -23.55 -1.22 -7.44
C GLU A 13 -23.82 -0.44 -8.73
N GLY A 14 -24.37 0.77 -8.59
CA GLY A 14 -24.63 1.64 -9.74
C GLY A 14 -25.55 1.03 -10.80
N GLU A 15 -25.13 1.13 -12.07
CA GLU A 15 -25.91 0.69 -13.23
C GLU A 15 -25.18 -0.31 -14.14
N ASN A 16 -23.88 -0.54 -13.93
CA ASN A 16 -23.03 -1.30 -14.84
C ASN A 16 -22.26 -2.39 -14.12
N VAL A 17 -21.97 -3.48 -14.83
CA VAL A 17 -21.07 -4.54 -14.37
C VAL A 17 -20.03 -4.80 -15.46
N ALA A 18 -18.82 -5.20 -15.06
CA ALA A 18 -17.80 -5.61 -16.01
C ALA A 18 -18.03 -7.07 -16.41
N GLN A 19 -18.23 -7.35 -17.69
CA GLN A 19 -18.36 -8.71 -18.22
C GLN A 19 -17.03 -9.18 -18.82
N MET A 20 -16.61 -10.40 -18.49
CA MET A 20 -15.40 -11.02 -19.01
C MET A 20 -15.69 -12.41 -19.56
N GLY A 21 -15.26 -12.70 -20.79
CA GLY A 21 -15.35 -14.04 -21.38
C GLY A 21 -14.15 -14.91 -21.03
N ILE A 22 -13.00 -14.66 -21.67
CA ILE A 22 -11.72 -15.32 -21.38
C ILE A 22 -10.70 -14.25 -20.98
N GLY A 23 -9.92 -14.49 -19.93
CA GLY A 23 -8.81 -13.65 -19.50
C GLY A 23 -9.12 -12.94 -18.20
N GLY A 24 -8.91 -11.63 -18.15
CA GLY A 24 -9.21 -10.85 -16.96
C GLY A 24 -8.98 -9.36 -17.11
N ILE A 25 -9.33 -8.63 -16.06
CA ILE A 25 -9.10 -7.19 -15.90
C ILE A 25 -7.95 -7.02 -14.91
N VAL A 26 -7.06 -6.08 -15.20
CA VAL A 26 -5.92 -5.74 -14.36
C VAL A 26 -5.94 -4.24 -14.10
N GLN A 27 -5.68 -3.86 -12.86
CA GLN A 27 -5.46 -2.47 -12.48
C GLN A 27 -4.25 -2.38 -11.57
N VAL A 28 -3.26 -1.58 -11.97
CA VAL A 28 -2.15 -1.15 -11.10
C VAL A 28 -2.59 0.15 -10.42
N LEU A 29 -2.47 0.20 -9.11
CA LEU A 29 -2.89 1.31 -8.27
C LEU A 29 -1.73 2.28 -8.01
N THR A 30 -2.07 3.48 -7.54
CA THR A 30 -1.07 4.44 -7.06
C THR A 30 -0.65 4.20 -5.62
N GLU A 31 -1.50 3.51 -4.86
CA GLU A 31 -1.25 3.02 -3.51
C GLU A 31 -0.19 1.91 -3.53
N THR A 32 0.69 1.90 -2.52
CA THR A 32 1.78 0.95 -2.42
C THR A 32 1.59 -0.02 -1.26
N LEU A 33 2.29 -1.16 -1.33
CA LEU A 33 2.36 -2.12 -0.23
C LEU A 33 3.13 -1.52 0.94
N ALA A 34 2.53 -1.49 2.12
CA ALA A 34 3.09 -1.00 3.36
C ALA A 34 3.29 -2.16 4.34
N ALA A 35 4.28 -2.04 5.22
CA ALA A 35 4.52 -3.00 6.30
C ALA A 35 3.39 -2.95 7.34
N ASP A 36 3.24 -4.03 8.11
CA ASP A 36 2.32 -4.12 9.25
C ASP A 36 0.88 -3.68 8.95
N THR A 37 0.42 -3.94 7.72
CA THR A 37 -0.87 -3.48 7.21
C THR A 37 -1.75 -4.67 6.84
N THR A 38 -3.01 -4.62 7.26
CA THR A 38 -4.03 -5.58 6.84
C THR A 38 -4.83 -5.00 5.68
N TYR A 39 -4.77 -5.68 4.53
CA TYR A 39 -5.53 -5.36 3.33
C TYR A 39 -6.75 -6.25 3.22
N THR A 40 -7.86 -5.67 2.77
CA THR A 40 -9.09 -6.41 2.46
C THR A 40 -9.60 -5.97 1.10
N LEU A 41 -9.49 -6.86 0.11
CA LEU A 41 -10.06 -6.70 -1.22
C LEU A 41 -11.41 -7.40 -1.27
N THR A 42 -12.48 -6.67 -1.59
CA THR A 42 -13.82 -7.22 -1.82
C THR A 42 -14.28 -6.97 -3.25
N VAL A 43 -14.92 -7.96 -3.85
CA VAL A 43 -15.45 -7.88 -5.22
C VAL A 43 -16.78 -8.64 -5.29
N GLU A 44 -17.78 -8.09 -5.97
CA GLU A 44 -18.99 -8.83 -6.31
C GLU A 44 -18.74 -9.65 -7.58
N VAL A 45 -18.93 -10.97 -7.50
CA VAL A 45 -18.73 -11.90 -8.60
C VAL A 45 -20.06 -12.52 -9.00
N GLY A 46 -20.41 -12.40 -10.28
CA GLY A 46 -21.70 -12.78 -10.83
C GLY A 46 -21.64 -13.89 -11.86
N ASN A 47 -22.63 -14.78 -11.80
CA ASN A 47 -22.90 -15.82 -12.78
C ASN A 47 -24.26 -15.57 -13.42
N ALA A 48 -24.30 -15.19 -14.70
CA ALA A 48 -25.57 -14.88 -15.35
C ALA A 48 -26.42 -16.14 -15.64
N GLY A 49 -25.85 -17.32 -15.84
CA GLY A 49 -26.62 -18.57 -15.99
C GLY A 49 -27.47 -18.73 -17.25
N PHE A 50 -27.40 -17.81 -18.23
CA PHE A 50 -28.28 -17.86 -19.43
C PHE A 50 -27.68 -18.58 -20.65
N GLU A 51 -26.41 -18.99 -20.61
CA GLU A 51 -25.79 -19.70 -21.74
C GLU A 51 -26.03 -21.22 -21.63
N ILE A 52 -26.97 -21.73 -22.43
CA ILE A 52 -27.29 -23.16 -22.48
C ILE A 52 -26.07 -23.96 -22.97
N GLY A 53 -25.66 -24.96 -22.19
CA GLY A 53 -24.59 -25.91 -22.56
C GLY A 53 -23.18 -25.50 -22.11
N ARG A 54 -23.11 -24.52 -21.23
CA ARG A 54 -21.90 -23.85 -20.80
C ARG A 54 -21.73 -24.03 -19.29
N VAL A 55 -20.52 -24.40 -18.85
CA VAL A 55 -20.24 -24.87 -17.49
C VAL A 55 -19.45 -23.79 -16.77
N TRP A 56 -20.01 -23.27 -15.67
CA TRP A 56 -19.30 -22.34 -14.79
C TRP A 56 -17.92 -22.89 -14.43
N ASP A 57 -16.89 -22.14 -14.80
CA ASP A 57 -15.49 -22.57 -14.68
C ASP A 57 -14.70 -21.73 -13.67
N GLY A 58 -15.43 -20.99 -12.84
CA GLY A 58 -14.87 -20.26 -11.72
C GLY A 58 -14.27 -18.90 -12.08
N TYR A 59 -13.57 -18.36 -11.10
CA TYR A 59 -12.94 -17.05 -11.09
C TYR A 59 -11.67 -17.05 -10.26
N ARG A 60 -10.83 -16.04 -10.48
CA ARG A 60 -9.80 -15.65 -9.51
C ARG A 60 -9.87 -14.17 -9.24
N VAL A 61 -9.85 -13.81 -7.96
CA VAL A 61 -9.64 -12.43 -7.48
C VAL A 61 -8.28 -12.40 -6.81
N GLN A 62 -7.38 -11.56 -7.29
CA GLN A 62 -5.99 -11.53 -6.83
C GLN A 62 -5.59 -10.12 -6.38
N LEU A 63 -4.84 -10.07 -5.29
CA LEU A 63 -4.10 -8.90 -4.82
C LEU A 63 -2.59 -9.17 -5.00
N LEU A 64 -1.90 -8.22 -5.63
CA LEU A 64 -0.48 -8.32 -5.95
C LEU A 64 0.28 -7.04 -5.57
N ALA A 65 1.60 -7.13 -5.48
CA ALA A 65 2.52 -6.00 -5.41
C ALA A 65 3.42 -5.93 -6.65
N GLY A 66 3.61 -4.74 -7.19
CA GLY A 66 4.41 -4.44 -8.36
C GLY A 66 3.68 -4.67 -9.69
N GLY A 67 4.47 -4.76 -10.75
CA GLY A 67 4.04 -4.94 -12.14
C GLY A 67 3.95 -3.62 -12.91
N THR A 68 4.14 -3.67 -14.23
CA THR A 68 3.96 -2.50 -15.09
C THR A 68 2.64 -2.58 -15.86
N PRO A 69 2.01 -1.44 -16.19
CA PRO A 69 0.93 -1.42 -17.17
C PRO A 69 1.51 -1.78 -18.55
N GLY A 70 1.45 -3.07 -18.91
CA GLY A 70 1.89 -3.59 -20.20
C GLY A 70 0.70 -3.93 -21.11
N GLU A 71 0.82 -3.61 -22.40
CA GLU A 71 -0.07 -4.20 -23.41
C GLU A 71 0.34 -5.66 -23.65
N GLY A 72 -0.45 -6.60 -23.12
CA GLY A 72 -0.26 -8.03 -23.33
C GLY A 72 0.19 -8.78 -22.08
N GLU A 73 -0.44 -9.95 -21.90
CA GLU A 73 -0.29 -10.98 -20.86
C GLU A 73 -0.24 -10.52 -19.38
N ILE A 74 -1.17 -11.07 -18.60
CA ILE A 74 -1.35 -10.79 -17.17
C ILE A 74 -0.29 -11.55 -16.36
N THR A 75 0.98 -11.13 -16.44
CA THR A 75 2.11 -11.92 -15.86
C THR A 75 3.01 -11.16 -14.89
N GLU A 76 2.95 -9.83 -14.83
CA GLU A 76 3.87 -9.04 -13.99
C GLU A 76 3.29 -8.64 -12.63
N GLY A 77 4.06 -8.82 -11.56
CA GLY A 77 3.68 -8.52 -10.17
C GLY A 77 3.73 -9.78 -9.30
N THR A 78 4.05 -9.60 -8.03
CA THR A 78 4.14 -10.68 -7.05
C THR A 78 2.79 -10.92 -6.41
N LEU A 79 2.27 -12.15 -6.51
CA LEU A 79 1.00 -12.53 -5.90
C LEU A 79 1.12 -12.49 -4.37
N LEU A 80 0.28 -11.67 -3.72
CA LEU A 80 0.22 -11.56 -2.26
C LEU A 80 -0.86 -12.47 -1.68
N ALA A 81 -2.06 -12.39 -2.26
CA ALA A 81 -3.20 -13.19 -1.84
C ALA A 81 -4.17 -13.38 -3.01
N GLN A 82 -4.95 -14.46 -2.95
CA GLN A 82 -6.02 -14.70 -3.91
C GLN A 82 -7.18 -15.47 -3.30
N ASP A 83 -8.35 -15.28 -3.90
CA ASP A 83 -9.42 -16.26 -3.89
C ASP A 83 -9.50 -16.94 -5.25
N ASP A 84 -9.45 -18.27 -5.26
CA ASP A 84 -9.55 -19.10 -6.46
C ASP A 84 -10.82 -19.94 -6.38
N SER A 85 -11.95 -19.32 -6.74
CA SER A 85 -13.27 -19.95 -6.80
C SER A 85 -13.70 -20.63 -5.49
N SER A 86 -13.42 -20.03 -4.32
CA SER A 86 -13.80 -20.66 -3.05
C SER A 86 -15.32 -20.63 -2.80
N LEU A 87 -16.02 -19.68 -3.42
CA LEU A 87 -17.48 -19.54 -3.33
C LEU A 87 -18.17 -20.11 -4.56
N THR A 88 -19.28 -20.81 -4.33
CA THR A 88 -20.20 -21.20 -5.40
C THR A 88 -21.08 -20.01 -5.76
N VAL A 89 -21.05 -19.60 -7.02
CA VAL A 89 -21.89 -18.52 -7.56
C VAL A 89 -23.07 -19.13 -8.30
N ALA A 90 -24.25 -19.08 -7.69
CA ALA A 90 -25.45 -19.62 -8.31
C ALA A 90 -25.81 -18.85 -9.59
N GLU A 91 -26.48 -19.52 -10.53
CA GLU A 91 -27.00 -18.90 -11.73
C GLU A 91 -27.92 -17.71 -11.39
N ASP A 92 -27.80 -16.65 -12.17
CA ASP A 92 -28.53 -15.39 -12.04
C ASP A 92 -28.30 -14.67 -10.68
N THR A 93 -27.11 -14.86 -10.07
CA THR A 93 -26.76 -14.23 -8.79
C THR A 93 -25.37 -13.62 -8.75
N PHE A 94 -25.14 -12.78 -7.75
CA PHE A 94 -23.83 -12.30 -7.31
C PHE A 94 -23.50 -12.82 -5.92
N VAL A 95 -22.20 -12.98 -5.65
CA VAL A 95 -21.66 -13.20 -4.31
C VAL A 95 -20.51 -12.23 -4.04
N THR A 96 -20.39 -11.79 -2.79
CA THR A 96 -19.25 -11.00 -2.34
C THR A 96 -18.06 -11.90 -2.04
N VAL A 97 -17.00 -11.78 -2.82
CA VAL A 97 -15.70 -12.41 -2.59
C VAL A 97 -14.85 -11.49 -1.73
N THR A 98 -14.15 -12.05 -0.73
CA THR A 98 -13.23 -11.30 0.14
C THR A 98 -11.85 -11.95 0.13
N VAL A 99 -10.82 -11.18 -0.21
CA VAL A 99 -9.41 -11.59 -0.19
C VAL A 99 -8.69 -10.80 0.91
N PRO A 100 -8.50 -11.38 2.10
CA PRO A 100 -7.73 -10.77 3.17
C PRO A 100 -6.22 -11.01 2.94
N PHE A 101 -5.41 -10.03 3.30
CA PHE A 101 -3.95 -10.14 3.29
C PHE A 101 -3.35 -9.34 4.43
N ASN A 102 -2.33 -9.88 5.11
CA ASN A 102 -1.59 -9.18 6.16
C ASN A 102 -0.11 -9.13 5.78
N SER A 103 0.47 -7.94 5.78
CA SER A 103 1.85 -7.70 5.33
C SER A 103 2.93 -7.82 6.41
N ALA A 104 2.61 -8.28 7.63
CA ALA A 104 3.56 -8.36 8.74
C ALA A 104 4.79 -9.25 8.45
N GLU A 105 4.63 -10.26 7.59
CA GLU A 105 5.71 -11.18 7.20
C GLU A 105 5.99 -11.15 5.69
N VAL A 106 5.63 -10.06 5.01
CA VAL A 106 5.90 -9.93 3.58
C VAL A 106 7.39 -9.76 3.32
N ASP A 107 7.85 -10.20 2.15
CA ASP A 107 9.22 -9.94 1.69
C ASP A 107 9.48 -8.42 1.70
N PRO A 108 10.49 -7.93 2.46
CA PRO A 108 10.81 -6.51 2.55
C PRO A 108 11.07 -5.85 1.19
N ASP A 109 11.56 -6.61 0.21
CA ASP A 109 11.84 -6.09 -1.14
C ASP A 109 10.56 -5.72 -1.92
N LEU A 110 9.37 -6.13 -1.44
CA LEU A 110 8.07 -5.77 -2.02
C LEU A 110 7.47 -4.52 -1.39
N LEU A 111 8.00 -4.03 -0.27
CA LEU A 111 7.48 -2.83 0.38
C LEU A 111 7.72 -1.60 -0.49
N GLY A 112 6.70 -0.76 -0.63
CA GLY A 112 6.74 0.42 -1.50
C GLY A 112 6.40 0.13 -2.96
N GLU A 113 6.27 -1.14 -3.39
CA GLU A 113 5.78 -1.49 -4.72
C GLU A 113 4.27 -1.15 -4.85
N PRO A 114 3.81 -0.71 -6.03
CA PRO A 114 2.40 -0.40 -6.26
C PRO A 114 1.52 -1.64 -6.09
N LEU A 115 0.35 -1.50 -5.47
CA LEU A 115 -0.63 -2.57 -5.37
C LEU A 115 -1.29 -2.81 -6.74
N GLN A 116 -1.62 -4.06 -7.04
CA GLN A 116 -2.30 -4.45 -8.26
C GLN A 116 -3.47 -5.38 -7.94
N ILE A 117 -4.59 -5.18 -8.64
CA ILE A 117 -5.79 -6.02 -8.56
C ILE A 117 -5.95 -6.75 -9.90
N ARG A 118 -6.23 -8.06 -9.84
CA ARG A 118 -6.61 -8.86 -11.02
C ARG A 118 -7.91 -9.59 -10.80
N LEU A 119 -8.81 -9.49 -11.77
CA LEU A 119 -10.10 -10.17 -11.81
C LEU A 119 -10.09 -11.08 -13.03
N LEU A 120 -9.99 -12.39 -12.83
CA LEU A 120 -9.78 -13.36 -13.88
C LEU A 120 -10.98 -14.30 -14.02
N SER A 121 -11.34 -14.61 -15.26
CA SER A 121 -12.32 -15.65 -15.57
C SER A 121 -11.67 -17.05 -15.52
N GLY A 122 -12.51 -18.08 -15.36
CA GLY A 122 -12.12 -19.46 -15.59
C GLY A 122 -11.66 -19.73 -17.03
N PRO A 123 -10.84 -20.77 -17.27
CA PRO A 123 -10.28 -21.10 -18.58
C PRO A 123 -11.29 -21.51 -19.68
N ALA A 124 -12.50 -21.94 -19.34
CA ALA A 124 -13.53 -22.40 -20.29
C ALA A 124 -14.26 -21.25 -21.01
N GLY A 125 -14.02 -20.00 -20.59
CA GLY A 125 -14.51 -18.82 -21.29
C GLY A 125 -15.98 -18.51 -21.11
N GLU A 126 -16.55 -18.93 -19.97
CA GLU A 126 -17.87 -18.48 -19.54
C GLU A 126 -17.87 -17.00 -19.22
N PRO A 127 -18.90 -16.24 -19.66
CA PRO A 127 -19.05 -14.87 -19.23
C PRO A 127 -19.22 -14.80 -17.71
N ILE A 128 -18.22 -14.22 -17.07
CA ILE A 128 -18.24 -13.86 -15.66
C ILE A 128 -18.43 -12.37 -15.51
N TYR A 129 -19.07 -11.97 -14.42
CA TYR A 129 -19.38 -10.57 -14.14
C TYR A 129 -18.69 -10.13 -12.86
N PHE A 130 -18.08 -8.96 -12.88
CA PHE A 130 -17.46 -8.35 -11.72
C PHE A 130 -18.06 -6.97 -11.47
N ASP A 131 -18.27 -6.63 -10.20
CA ASP A 131 -18.74 -5.32 -9.79
C ASP A 131 -18.22 -4.93 -8.40
N ASN A 132 -18.36 -3.66 -8.06
CA ASN A 132 -18.17 -3.13 -6.72
C ASN A 132 -16.82 -3.51 -6.07
N VAL A 133 -15.74 -3.41 -6.86
CA VAL A 133 -14.38 -3.68 -6.41
C VAL A 133 -13.98 -2.64 -5.36
N ARG A 134 -13.61 -3.08 -4.17
CA ARG A 134 -13.13 -2.21 -3.09
C ARG A 134 -11.89 -2.81 -2.46
N LEU A 135 -10.89 -1.98 -2.26
CA LEU A 135 -9.72 -2.31 -1.48
C LEU A 135 -9.68 -1.40 -0.27
N THR A 136 -9.47 -1.98 0.91
CA THR A 136 -9.27 -1.26 2.16
C THR A 136 -7.98 -1.72 2.81
N ALA A 137 -7.39 -0.84 3.64
CA ALA A 137 -6.19 -1.10 4.41
C ALA A 137 -6.40 -0.67 5.86
N ASP A 138 -5.77 -1.37 6.79
CA ASP A 138 -5.68 -1.00 8.21
C ASP A 138 -4.23 -1.24 8.69
N PRO A 139 -3.43 -0.18 8.92
CA PRO A 139 -3.77 1.24 8.80
C PRO A 139 -4.20 1.65 7.37
N GLY A 140 -5.11 2.64 7.26
CA GLY A 140 -5.66 3.13 5.98
C GLY A 140 -4.62 3.64 4.98
N PHE A 141 -5.01 3.72 3.71
CA PHE A 141 -4.17 4.32 2.67
C PHE A 141 -3.82 5.77 3.01
N GLY A 142 -2.53 6.10 2.95
CA GLY A 142 -2.07 7.48 3.15
C GLY A 142 -2.18 8.00 4.58
N ILE A 143 -2.51 7.17 5.57
CA ILE A 143 -2.23 7.52 6.98
C ILE A 143 -0.77 7.21 7.31
N THR A 144 0.12 7.99 6.70
CA THR A 144 1.40 8.28 7.33
C THR A 144 1.10 9.29 8.41
N GLU A 145 0.69 8.83 9.61
CA GLU A 145 0.76 9.74 10.76
C GLU A 145 2.23 10.17 10.86
N MET A 146 2.51 11.43 10.53
CA MET A 146 3.82 12.01 10.82
C MET A 146 4.06 11.80 12.31
N GLN A 147 5.06 10.99 12.62
CA GLN A 147 5.48 10.81 13.98
C GLN A 147 6.57 11.83 14.24
N THR A 148 6.22 12.92 14.91
CA THR A 148 7.23 13.87 15.39
C THR A 148 7.87 13.29 16.64
N VAL A 149 9.15 12.95 16.56
CA VAL A 149 9.95 12.53 17.71
C VAL A 149 10.76 13.74 18.17
N THR A 150 10.60 14.12 19.43
CA THR A 150 11.46 15.14 20.06
C THR A 150 12.71 14.48 20.61
N MET A 151 13.88 14.83 20.07
CA MET A 151 15.17 14.46 20.65
C MET A 151 15.67 15.61 21.52
N THR A 152 15.89 15.35 22.81
CA THR A 152 16.44 16.32 23.77
C THR A 152 17.88 15.96 24.10
N LEU A 153 18.80 16.87 23.81
CA LEU A 153 20.20 16.81 24.23
C LEU A 153 20.41 17.67 25.47
N THR A 154 21.05 17.11 26.49
CA THR A 154 21.48 17.83 27.68
C THR A 154 23.00 17.78 27.77
N ALA A 155 23.66 18.94 27.77
CA ALA A 155 25.11 19.04 27.96
C ALA A 155 25.42 19.50 29.40
N THR A 156 26.11 18.64 30.16
CA THR A 156 26.60 18.93 31.51
C THR A 156 28.11 19.13 31.47
N ASP A 157 28.62 20.23 32.01
CA ASP A 157 30.06 20.39 32.29
C ASP A 157 30.34 20.26 33.80
N GLY A 158 31.52 19.72 34.14
CA GLY A 158 31.90 19.51 35.54
C GLY A 158 32.19 20.81 36.32
N GLY A 159 32.20 21.96 35.65
CA GLY A 159 32.44 23.28 36.22
C GLY A 159 31.16 24.00 36.66
N ASN A 160 29.99 23.57 36.19
CA ASN A 160 28.70 24.22 36.46
C ASN A 160 27.62 23.20 36.89
N PRO A 161 27.71 22.63 38.11
CA PRO A 161 26.94 21.46 38.53
C PRO A 161 25.47 21.74 38.91
N THR A 162 24.90 22.88 38.49
CA THR A 162 23.54 23.27 38.92
C THR A 162 22.50 22.55 38.05
N PRO A 163 21.69 21.63 38.59
CA PRO A 163 20.68 20.91 37.82
C PRO A 163 19.68 21.90 37.23
N GLY A 164 19.56 21.95 35.90
CA GLY A 164 18.66 22.87 35.19
C GLY A 164 19.31 24.17 34.68
N VAL A 165 20.62 24.35 34.83
CA VAL A 165 21.42 25.38 34.12
C VAL A 165 22.21 24.75 32.96
N ASP A 166 22.16 23.43 32.82
CA ASP A 166 22.71 22.68 31.70
C ASP A 166 22.04 23.11 30.39
N GLY A 167 22.87 23.38 29.38
CA GLY A 167 22.40 23.73 28.04
C GLY A 167 21.57 22.59 27.47
N THR A 168 20.25 22.74 27.52
CA THR A 168 19.31 21.78 26.95
C THR A 168 18.88 22.28 25.59
N ALA A 169 19.13 21.49 24.56
CA ALA A 169 18.67 21.74 23.21
C ALA A 169 17.71 20.62 22.80
N SER A 170 16.62 20.96 22.13
CA SER A 170 15.71 19.97 21.57
C SER A 170 15.59 20.18 20.07
N ILE A 171 15.50 19.08 19.33
CA ILE A 171 15.19 19.06 17.90
C ILE A 171 13.96 18.19 17.70
N GLU A 172 13.01 18.69 16.91
CA GLU A 172 11.89 17.90 16.41
C GLU A 172 12.32 17.24 15.11
N ILE A 173 12.16 15.91 15.05
CA ILE A 173 12.45 15.10 13.88
C ILE A 173 11.13 14.49 13.43
N ASP A 174 10.68 14.86 12.24
CA ASP A 174 9.57 14.17 11.61
C ASP A 174 10.07 12.82 11.08
N VAL A 175 9.52 11.74 11.64
CA VAL A 175 9.83 10.38 11.24
C VAL A 175 8.78 9.91 10.26
N TYR A 176 9.24 9.55 9.07
CA TYR A 176 8.43 8.95 8.02
C TYR A 176 8.63 7.44 8.06
N ASN A 177 7.56 6.68 7.87
CA ASN A 177 7.62 5.22 7.73
C ASN A 177 8.23 4.77 6.39
N ASP A 178 8.35 5.69 5.43
CA ASP A 178 8.99 5.48 4.13
C ASP A 178 10.07 6.56 3.91
N ALA A 179 11.34 6.15 3.97
CA ALA A 179 12.49 7.02 3.69
C ALA A 179 12.48 7.56 2.23
N CYS A 180 11.90 6.81 1.28
CA CYS A 180 11.73 7.24 -0.11
C CYS A 180 10.58 8.25 -0.27
N HIS A 181 9.61 8.28 0.63
CA HIS A 181 8.61 9.35 0.70
C HIS A 181 9.27 10.65 1.17
N MET A 182 10.10 10.58 2.22
CA MET A 182 10.84 11.73 2.74
C MET A 182 11.76 12.36 1.68
N ALA A 183 12.48 11.54 0.90
CA ALA A 183 13.34 12.03 -0.19
C ALA A 183 12.58 12.74 -1.33
N ARG A 184 11.30 12.40 -1.56
CA ARG A 184 10.45 13.00 -2.61
C ARG A 184 9.74 14.28 -2.19
N VAL A 185 9.33 14.37 -0.92
CA VAL A 185 8.55 15.51 -0.39
C VAL A 185 9.46 16.65 0.11
N GLY A 186 10.73 16.37 0.38
CA GLY A 186 11.72 17.35 0.82
C GLY A 186 12.11 18.38 -0.25
N GLU A 187 11.20 19.28 -0.61
CA GLU A 187 11.35 20.61 -1.26
C GLU A 187 12.64 20.89 -2.07
N GLY A 188 13.11 19.96 -2.89
CA GLY A 188 14.32 20.13 -3.69
C GLY A 188 15.61 20.30 -2.87
N LYS A 189 15.68 19.84 -1.62
CA LYS A 189 16.95 19.66 -0.92
C LYS A 189 17.47 18.26 -1.25
N SER A 190 18.46 18.21 -2.13
CA SER A 190 19.21 16.98 -2.42
C SER A 190 19.62 16.29 -1.12
N ALA A 191 19.09 15.09 -0.89
CA ALA A 191 19.56 14.05 0.03
C ALA A 191 20.26 14.57 1.29
N ALA A 192 19.53 14.71 2.39
CA ALA A 192 20.16 15.00 3.67
C ALA A 192 19.53 14.17 4.77
N THR A 193 19.83 12.86 4.81
CA THR A 193 19.82 12.01 6.03
C THR A 193 20.34 10.58 5.78
N ASP A 194 20.57 10.15 4.55
CA ASP A 194 21.24 8.88 4.24
C ASP A 194 22.64 9.16 3.69
N PHE A 195 23.63 9.19 4.58
CA PHE A 195 25.00 9.58 4.24
C PHE A 195 25.75 8.49 3.49
N ASN A 196 25.32 7.23 3.65
CA ASN A 196 25.95 6.08 3.02
C ASN A 196 25.18 5.54 1.80
N ILE A 197 24.01 6.13 1.50
CA ILE A 197 23.19 5.88 0.31
C ILE A 197 22.68 4.43 0.25
N ASN A 198 22.34 3.84 1.40
CA ASN A 198 21.78 2.49 1.48
C ASN A 198 20.26 2.46 1.69
N CYS A 199 19.60 3.62 1.68
CA CYS A 199 18.18 3.82 1.93
C CYS A 199 17.70 3.37 3.33
N ILE A 200 18.63 3.15 4.27
CA ILE A 200 18.36 2.80 5.66
C ILE A 200 18.88 3.94 6.53
N THR A 201 17.99 4.70 7.16
CA THR A 201 18.41 5.62 8.24
C THR A 201 18.73 4.80 9.48
N ALA A 202 19.99 4.37 9.63
CA ALA A 202 20.45 3.60 10.77
C ALA A 202 21.06 4.49 11.86
N LEU A 203 21.42 3.90 13.00
CA LEU A 203 22.11 4.60 14.08
C LEU A 203 23.42 5.28 13.61
N GLY A 204 24.05 4.75 12.56
CA GLY A 204 25.21 5.35 11.91
C GLY A 204 24.89 6.70 11.25
N ASP A 205 23.83 6.76 10.45
CA ASP A 205 23.38 8.00 9.81
C ASP A 205 22.94 9.04 10.83
N LEU A 206 22.27 8.59 11.91
CA LEU A 206 21.93 9.46 13.04
C LEU A 206 23.18 10.02 13.74
N ALA A 207 24.21 9.20 13.95
CA ALA A 207 25.46 9.63 14.56
C ALA A 207 26.19 10.66 13.68
N GLU A 208 26.13 10.50 12.36
CA GLU A 208 26.73 11.44 11.40
C GLU A 208 25.97 12.78 11.36
N MET A 209 24.64 12.75 11.38
CA MET A 209 23.81 13.96 11.54
C MET A 209 24.13 14.71 12.84
N VAL A 210 24.24 13.99 13.96
CA VAL A 210 24.59 14.57 15.26
C VAL A 210 26.00 15.16 15.22
N ALA A 211 26.96 14.50 14.56
CA ALA A 211 28.32 15.01 14.41
C ALA A 211 28.37 16.30 13.59
N VAL A 212 27.67 16.37 12.45
CA VAL A 212 27.58 17.60 11.63
C VAL A 212 26.92 18.73 12.41
N TRP A 213 25.88 18.43 13.19
CA TRP A 213 25.21 19.42 14.01
C TRP A 213 26.12 19.96 15.13
N LEU A 214 26.87 19.07 15.80
CA LEU A 214 27.81 19.44 16.86
C LEU A 214 29.06 20.18 16.34
N ASP A 215 29.47 19.97 15.09
CA ASP A 215 30.61 20.67 14.46
C ASP A 215 30.22 22.04 13.89
N SER A 216 28.94 22.44 14.02
CA SER A 216 28.48 23.78 13.65
C SER A 216 28.85 24.81 14.73
N TYR A 217 30.02 25.43 14.59
CA TYR A 217 30.47 26.58 15.40
C TYR A 217 29.63 27.87 15.21
N ALA A 218 28.55 27.83 14.42
CA ALA A 218 27.66 28.97 14.20
C ALA A 218 26.62 29.17 15.32
N VAL A 219 26.52 28.24 16.28
CA VAL A 219 25.72 28.44 17.50
C VAL A 219 26.46 29.43 18.38
N THR A 220 26.11 30.71 18.29
CA THR A 220 26.78 31.84 18.98
C THR A 220 26.50 31.94 20.49
N GLY A 221 26.09 30.83 21.12
CA GLY A 221 25.88 30.70 22.55
C GLY A 221 24.57 31.31 23.08
N PRO A 222 24.24 31.06 24.37
CA PRO A 222 23.14 31.75 25.03
C PRO A 222 23.43 33.26 25.09
N ILE A 223 22.46 34.08 24.72
CA ILE A 223 22.55 35.54 24.87
C ILE A 223 22.46 35.84 26.37
N ASP A 224 23.55 36.31 26.96
CA ASP A 224 23.56 36.86 28.32
C ASP A 224 22.56 38.02 28.44
N ARG A 225 21.59 37.89 29.34
CA ARG A 225 20.95 39.00 30.03
C ARG A 225 20.73 38.69 31.49
#